data_AF-A0AB72VB41-F1
#
_entry.id   AF-A0AB72VB41-F1
#
_cell.length_a   1.000
_cell.length_b   1.000
_cell.length_c   1.000
_cell.angle_alpha   90.00
_cell.angle_beta   90.00
_cell.angle_gamma   90.00
#
_symmetry.space_group_name_H-M   'P 1'
#
loop_
_entity.id
_entity.type
_entity.pdbx_description
1 polymer ?
#
loop_
_entity_poly.entity_id
_entity_poly.type
_entity_poly.pdbx_seq_one_letter_code
_entity_poly.pdbx_strand_id
1 'polypeptide(L)'
;MHVSTLPNKKLRTRIFAGTAAVALSLGVASCSNAEDAVDSATDAANSATSAAGSAINDATGTSSASTTEPSGTSGSDSGSDSAGGDTTEVESADGSTISIPTAVVTAANAAGFSTPESVEEGPNGESLVTFPEGYIVNSAEGGAQALVGMIGETWIGEGGLSAAVGLPTGPEEATTNGWTQQFTSGVISWLDDGSGQFAASVEPA
;
A
#
# COMPACT_ATOMS: atom_id res chain seq x y z
N MET A 1 -1.23 -47.26 15.82
CA MET A 1 -0.40 -46.77 14.70
C MET A 1 -1.18 -46.96 13.42
N HIS A 2 -1.86 -45.91 12.94
CA HIS A 2 -2.51 -45.90 11.63
C HIS A 2 -1.91 -44.76 10.84
N VAL A 3 -1.04 -45.12 9.89
CA VAL A 3 -0.48 -44.23 8.88
C VAL A 3 -1.57 -44.01 7.83
N SER A 4 -2.17 -42.83 7.81
CA SER A 4 -3.08 -42.41 6.76
C SER A 4 -2.30 -41.66 5.69
N THR A 5 -1.89 -42.40 4.66
CA THR A 5 -1.32 -41.89 3.41
C THR A 5 -2.39 -41.10 2.64
N LEU A 6 -2.23 -39.78 2.49
CA LEU A 6 -3.08 -38.98 1.60
C LEU A 6 -2.67 -39.18 0.13
N PRO A 7 -3.62 -39.44 -0.79
CA PRO A 7 -3.34 -39.56 -2.21
C PRO A 7 -3.17 -38.19 -2.89
N ASN A 8 -2.02 -38.05 -3.57
CA ASN A 8 -1.58 -36.99 -4.47
C ASN A 8 -2.71 -36.36 -5.33
N LYS A 9 -3.01 -35.07 -5.10
CA LYS A 9 -3.92 -34.28 -5.93
C LYS A 9 -3.17 -33.75 -7.15
N LYS A 10 -3.44 -34.35 -8.32
CA LYS A 10 -2.83 -34.01 -9.61
C LYS A 10 -3.15 -32.57 -10.02
N LEU A 11 -2.12 -31.76 -10.23
CA LEU A 11 -2.16 -30.43 -10.85
C LEU A 11 -2.69 -30.56 -12.28
N ARG A 12 -3.78 -29.86 -12.62
CA ARG A 12 -4.32 -29.77 -13.98
C ARG A 12 -4.10 -28.35 -14.51
N THR A 13 -2.99 -28.17 -15.21
CA THR A 13 -2.68 -26.97 -15.99
C THR A 13 -3.71 -26.79 -17.10
N ARG A 14 -4.43 -25.66 -17.10
CA ARG A 14 -5.24 -25.23 -18.25
C ARG A 14 -4.60 -24.00 -18.86
N ILE A 15 -4.00 -24.20 -20.02
CA ILE A 15 -3.53 -23.15 -20.92
C ILE A 15 -4.74 -22.68 -21.73
N PHE A 16 -5.11 -21.40 -21.61
CA PHE A 16 -5.97 -20.73 -22.58
C PHE A 16 -5.17 -19.60 -23.22
N ALA A 17 -4.71 -19.84 -24.44
CA ALA A 17 -4.19 -18.83 -25.33
C ALA A 17 -5.39 -18.12 -26.00
N GLY A 18 -5.62 -16.86 -25.63
CA GLY A 18 -6.62 -16.00 -26.25
C GLY A 18 -5.93 -14.89 -27.04
N THR A 19 -5.98 -14.97 -28.37
CA THR A 19 -5.54 -13.91 -29.27
C THR A 19 -6.58 -12.79 -29.32
N ALA A 20 -6.20 -11.56 -28.98
CA ALA A 20 -6.94 -10.37 -29.33
C ALA A 20 -6.00 -9.38 -30.01
N ALA A 21 -6.07 -9.32 -31.35
CA ALA A 21 -5.43 -8.28 -32.14
C ALA A 21 -6.32 -7.03 -32.11
N VAL A 22 -5.84 -5.94 -31.50
CA VAL A 22 -6.49 -4.63 -31.57
C VAL A 22 -5.69 -3.77 -32.54
N ALA A 23 -6.29 -3.49 -33.70
CA ALA A 23 -5.75 -2.61 -34.71
C ALA A 23 -5.96 -1.14 -34.29
N LEU A 24 -4.89 -0.45 -33.89
CA LEU A 24 -4.90 1.00 -33.68
C LEU A 24 -4.83 1.70 -35.03
N SER A 25 -5.94 2.32 -35.40
CA SER A 25 -6.10 3.09 -36.63
C SER A 25 -5.36 4.43 -36.50
N LEU A 26 -4.47 4.70 -37.44
CA LEU A 26 -3.71 5.94 -37.58
C LEU A 26 -4.65 7.07 -38.01
N GLY A 27 -4.87 8.05 -37.12
CA GLY A 27 -5.44 9.36 -37.46
C GLY A 27 -4.35 10.31 -37.90
N VAL A 28 -4.41 10.75 -39.15
CA VAL A 28 -3.53 11.76 -39.76
C VAL A 28 -4.14 13.16 -39.64
N ALA A 29 -3.27 14.16 -39.63
CA ALA A 29 -3.48 15.59 -39.93
C ALA A 29 -3.52 16.57 -38.73
N SER A 30 -2.34 17.11 -38.38
CA SER A 30 -2.00 18.51 -38.62
C SER A 30 -0.51 18.70 -38.33
N CYS A 31 0.32 18.72 -39.39
CA CYS A 31 1.71 19.14 -39.29
C CYS A 31 1.77 20.67 -39.38
N SER A 32 2.19 21.29 -38.29
CA SER A 32 2.96 22.54 -38.35
C SER A 32 4.10 22.43 -37.36
N ASN A 33 5.32 22.39 -37.91
CA ASN A 33 6.62 22.53 -37.28
C ASN A 33 7.01 21.54 -36.18
N ALA A 34 7.76 20.52 -36.59
CA ALA A 34 8.81 19.93 -35.77
C ALA A 34 9.89 20.99 -35.48
N GLU A 35 10.73 20.72 -34.48
CA GLU A 35 11.84 21.56 -33.99
C GLU A 35 11.41 22.72 -33.06
N ASP A 36 10.82 22.39 -31.89
CA ASP A 36 10.94 23.20 -30.64
C ASP A 36 10.26 22.55 -29.39
N ALA A 37 9.61 21.38 -29.51
CA ALA A 37 8.88 20.75 -28.40
C ALA A 37 9.71 19.81 -27.50
N VAL A 38 11.03 20.04 -27.39
CA VAL A 38 11.92 19.17 -26.59
C VAL A 38 12.56 19.89 -25.38
N ASP A 39 12.47 21.22 -25.31
CA ASP A 39 12.99 21.99 -24.16
C ASP A 39 11.91 22.42 -23.14
N SER A 40 10.61 22.27 -23.43
CA SER A 40 9.54 22.65 -22.49
C SER A 40 9.14 21.56 -21.49
N ALA A 41 9.66 20.34 -21.63
CA ALA A 41 9.38 19.23 -20.70
C ALA A 41 10.27 19.26 -19.44
N THR A 42 11.36 20.04 -19.44
CA THR A 42 12.33 20.12 -18.33
C THR A 42 12.02 21.23 -17.33
N ASP A 43 11.36 22.33 -17.73
CA ASP A 43 11.01 23.43 -16.82
C ASP A 43 9.67 23.26 -16.07
N ALA A 44 8.77 22.39 -16.57
CA ALA A 44 7.53 22.05 -15.87
C ALA A 44 7.74 21.05 -14.71
N ALA A 45 8.82 20.27 -14.74
CA ALA A 45 9.15 19.30 -13.69
C ALA A 45 9.82 19.94 -12.45
N ASN A 46 10.44 21.11 -12.59
CA ASN A 46 11.12 21.79 -11.48
C ASN A 46 10.24 22.83 -10.74
N SER A 47 9.09 23.20 -11.29
CA SER A 47 8.15 24.13 -10.64
C SER A 47 7.16 23.42 -9.69
N ALA A 48 7.07 22.09 -9.70
CA ALA A 48 6.22 21.32 -8.80
C ALA A 48 6.88 20.99 -7.44
N THR A 49 8.22 21.06 -7.35
CA THR A 49 8.98 20.73 -6.12
C THR A 49 9.33 21.95 -5.25
N SER A 50 9.10 23.19 -5.72
CA SER A 50 9.40 24.40 -4.94
C SER A 50 8.17 25.13 -4.38
N ALA A 51 6.97 24.56 -4.49
CA ALA A 51 5.72 25.17 -4.01
C ALA A 51 5.12 24.53 -2.74
N ALA A 52 5.75 23.50 -2.16
CA ALA A 52 5.30 22.86 -0.91
C ALA A 52 6.21 23.18 0.31
N GLY A 53 7.16 24.10 0.17
CA GLY A 53 8.18 24.41 1.20
C GLY A 53 8.22 25.85 1.69
N SER A 54 7.22 26.69 1.41
CA SER A 54 7.25 28.10 1.84
C SER A 54 5.84 28.64 2.12
N ALA A 55 5.20 28.12 3.15
CA ALA A 55 4.02 28.74 3.73
C ALA A 55 3.94 28.51 5.24
N ILE A 56 5.03 28.80 5.96
CA ILE A 56 4.91 29.22 7.36
C ILE A 56 5.90 30.35 7.59
N ASN A 57 5.38 31.38 8.24
CA ASN A 57 6.05 32.59 8.71
C ASN A 57 6.01 33.82 7.79
N ASP A 58 4.81 34.35 7.56
CA ASP A 58 4.62 35.80 7.70
C ASP A 58 3.19 36.14 8.11
N ALA A 59 2.97 36.29 9.41
CA ALA A 59 1.71 36.80 9.97
C ALA A 59 1.99 37.68 11.19
N THR A 60 2.41 38.93 10.95
CA THR A 60 2.05 40.05 11.83
C THR A 60 1.91 41.32 11.01
N GLY A 61 0.68 41.82 10.80
CA GLY A 61 0.54 43.14 10.19
C GLY A 61 -0.81 43.59 9.63
N THR A 62 -1.87 43.53 10.44
CA THR A 62 -2.93 44.55 10.53
C THR A 62 -3.82 44.90 9.31
N SER A 63 -5.08 44.49 9.43
CA SER A 63 -6.33 45.28 9.26
C SER A 63 -6.79 45.79 7.89
N SER A 64 -7.84 45.15 7.36
CA SER A 64 -9.21 45.71 7.16
C SER A 64 -9.97 44.83 6.14
N ALA A 65 -10.97 44.04 6.59
CA ALA A 65 -12.42 44.29 6.43
C ALA A 65 -12.87 44.32 4.94
N SER A 66 -13.77 43.49 4.41
CA SER A 66 -14.96 42.84 4.98
C SER A 66 -15.53 41.76 4.04
N THR A 67 -16.22 40.79 4.66
CA THR A 67 -17.40 40.02 4.18
C THR A 67 -17.26 39.11 2.96
N THR A 68 -17.26 37.78 3.18
CA THR A 68 -18.47 36.94 3.18
C THR A 68 -18.08 35.46 3.30
N GLU A 69 -18.40 34.86 4.45
CA GLU A 69 -18.58 33.41 4.65
C GLU A 69 -19.77 32.91 3.80
N PRO A 70 -19.77 31.65 3.30
CA PRO A 70 -20.13 30.56 4.19
C PRO A 70 -19.29 29.30 4.03
N SER A 71 -18.82 28.81 5.18
CA SER A 71 -19.17 27.49 5.73
C SER A 71 -18.63 26.27 4.99
N GLY A 72 -17.61 25.69 5.59
CA GLY A 72 -17.13 24.35 5.28
C GLY A 72 -15.97 23.95 6.17
N THR A 73 -16.13 24.12 7.48
CA THR A 73 -15.21 23.64 8.50
C THR A 73 -14.95 22.14 8.35
N SER A 74 -13.68 21.78 8.22
CA SER A 74 -13.06 20.75 9.07
C SER A 74 -11.57 21.01 9.08
N GLY A 75 -11.17 21.98 9.88
CA GLY A 75 -9.93 21.83 10.61
C GLY A 75 -10.17 20.76 11.66
N SER A 76 -9.62 19.57 11.46
CA SER A 76 -9.35 18.66 12.58
C SER A 76 -7.92 18.90 13.01
N ASP A 77 -7.74 19.90 13.87
CA ASP A 77 -6.73 19.77 14.90
C ASP A 77 -7.32 18.83 15.95
N SER A 78 -6.98 17.56 15.83
CA SER A 78 -7.17 16.54 16.85
C SER A 78 -6.14 15.47 16.57
N GLY A 79 -4.98 15.63 17.21
CA GLY A 79 -4.11 14.50 17.50
C GLY A 79 -4.93 13.45 18.25
N SER A 80 -5.43 12.49 17.49
CA SER A 80 -5.71 11.15 17.97
C SER A 80 -4.69 10.30 17.24
N ASP A 81 -3.81 9.64 17.97
CA ASP A 81 -2.90 8.62 17.46
C ASP A 81 -3.69 7.36 17.02
N SER A 82 -4.84 7.55 16.35
CA SER A 82 -5.66 6.50 15.76
C SER A 82 -5.33 6.41 14.29
N ALA A 83 -5.07 5.20 13.81
CA ALA A 83 -4.77 4.95 12.41
C ALA A 83 -5.98 5.22 11.47
N GLY A 84 -7.16 5.46 12.02
CA GLY A 84 -8.39 5.80 11.31
C GLY A 84 -8.34 7.20 10.69
N GLY A 85 -7.63 7.33 9.58
CA GLY A 85 -7.65 8.51 8.71
C GLY A 85 -8.82 8.48 7.73
N ASP A 86 -8.77 9.35 6.71
CA ASP A 86 -9.77 9.41 5.63
C ASP A 86 -9.97 8.04 4.96
N THR A 87 -11.22 7.61 4.81
CA THR A 87 -11.58 6.35 4.15
C THR A 87 -12.14 6.57 2.75
N THR A 88 -12.01 5.54 1.92
CA THR A 88 -12.54 5.48 0.57
C THR A 88 -13.35 4.20 0.40
N GLU A 89 -14.52 4.34 -0.22
CA GLU A 89 -15.34 3.22 -0.66
C GLU A 89 -14.74 2.59 -1.91
N VAL A 90 -14.43 1.31 -1.87
CA VAL A 90 -13.88 0.55 -2.99
C VAL A 90 -14.70 -0.72 -3.23
N GLU A 91 -14.81 -1.14 -4.48
CA GLU A 91 -15.39 -2.44 -4.81
C GLU A 91 -14.39 -3.54 -4.44
N SER A 92 -14.85 -4.57 -3.74
CA SER A 92 -14.10 -5.76 -3.39
C SER A 92 -14.20 -6.81 -4.50
N ALA A 93 -13.34 -7.84 -4.44
CA ALA A 93 -13.30 -8.93 -5.41
C ALA A 93 -14.64 -9.71 -5.52
N ASP A 94 -15.49 -9.67 -4.50
CA ASP A 94 -16.83 -10.26 -4.49
C ASP A 94 -17.93 -9.35 -5.06
N GLY A 95 -17.59 -8.11 -5.43
CA GLY A 95 -18.52 -7.07 -5.92
C GLY A 95 -19.21 -6.27 -4.81
N SER A 96 -18.87 -6.49 -3.53
CA SER A 96 -19.33 -5.68 -2.41
C SER A 96 -18.53 -4.39 -2.30
N THR A 97 -19.13 -3.31 -1.80
CA THR A 97 -18.39 -2.08 -1.46
C THR A 97 -17.85 -2.20 -0.04
N ILE A 98 -16.55 -1.94 0.15
CA ILE A 98 -15.89 -1.89 1.45
C ILE A 98 -15.25 -0.51 1.66
N SER A 99 -15.30 -0.01 2.90
CA SER A 99 -14.60 1.22 3.30
C SER A 99 -13.20 0.88 3.77
N ILE A 100 -12.18 1.41 3.11
CA ILE A 100 -10.78 1.19 3.49
C ILE A 100 -10.05 2.53 3.62
N PRO A 101 -9.03 2.66 4.50
CA PRO A 101 -8.27 3.90 4.60
C PRO A 101 -7.61 4.29 3.28
N THR A 102 -7.60 5.58 2.95
CA THR A 102 -6.98 6.13 1.73
C THR A 102 -5.49 5.79 1.66
N ALA A 103 -4.83 5.73 2.81
CA ALA A 103 -3.44 5.31 2.92
C ALA A 103 -3.24 3.86 2.44
N VAL A 104 -4.18 2.96 2.74
CA VAL A 104 -4.16 1.58 2.25
C VAL A 104 -4.32 1.52 0.74
N VAL A 105 -5.25 2.29 0.17
CA VAL A 105 -5.41 2.37 -1.29
C VAL A 105 -4.11 2.85 -1.96
N THR A 106 -3.47 3.87 -1.39
CA THR A 106 -2.22 4.41 -1.92
C THR A 106 -1.10 3.37 -1.87
N ALA A 107 -0.95 2.69 -0.72
CA ALA A 107 0.04 1.64 -0.55
C ALA A 107 -0.22 0.45 -1.48
N ALA A 108 -1.48 0.05 -1.67
CA ALA A 108 -1.88 -1.02 -2.59
C ALA A 108 -1.48 -0.70 -4.03
N ASN A 109 -1.79 0.51 -4.50
CA ASN A 109 -1.41 0.95 -5.84
C ASN A 109 0.12 0.99 -6.01
N ALA A 110 0.86 1.46 -5.00
CA ALA A 110 2.32 1.50 -5.03
C ALA A 110 2.95 0.09 -5.05
N ALA A 111 2.35 -0.86 -4.34
CA ALA A 111 2.76 -2.26 -4.32
C ALA A 111 2.28 -3.05 -5.57
N GLY A 112 1.43 -2.46 -6.40
CA GLY A 112 0.82 -3.13 -7.56
C GLY A 112 -0.22 -4.17 -7.17
N PHE A 113 -0.83 -4.05 -5.99
CA PHE A 113 -1.91 -4.92 -5.54
C PHE A 113 -3.19 -4.63 -6.31
N SER A 114 -4.00 -5.66 -6.49
CA SER A 114 -5.26 -5.56 -7.22
C SER A 114 -6.42 -5.22 -6.28
N THR A 115 -7.61 -5.73 -6.57
CA THR A 115 -8.82 -5.43 -5.82
C THR A 115 -8.76 -6.07 -4.43
N PRO A 116 -9.11 -5.34 -3.35
CA PRO A 116 -9.13 -5.92 -2.01
C PRO A 116 -10.21 -7.00 -1.87
N GLU A 117 -9.96 -8.00 -1.05
CA GLU A 117 -10.88 -9.12 -0.78
C GLU A 117 -11.65 -8.92 0.51
N SER A 118 -11.04 -8.31 1.53
CA SER A 118 -11.68 -8.05 2.82
C SER A 118 -10.92 -7.00 3.62
N VAL A 119 -11.60 -6.41 4.60
CA VAL A 119 -11.03 -5.51 5.60
C VAL A 119 -11.41 -6.00 6.99
N GLU A 120 -10.44 -5.98 7.90
CA GLU A 120 -10.59 -6.23 9.33
C GLU A 120 -10.12 -4.98 10.10
N GLU A 121 -10.86 -4.58 11.12
CA GLU A 121 -10.51 -3.46 11.99
C GLU A 121 -10.00 -3.97 13.35
N GLY A 122 -8.89 -3.41 13.79
CA GLY A 122 -8.31 -3.64 15.10
C GLY A 122 -8.95 -2.78 16.20
N PRO A 123 -8.76 -3.13 17.47
CA PRO A 123 -9.40 -2.46 18.60
C PRO A 123 -8.93 -1.01 18.81
N ASN A 124 -7.80 -0.60 18.24
CA ASN A 124 -7.26 0.76 18.37
C ASN A 124 -7.30 1.54 17.05
N GLY A 125 -8.16 1.11 16.11
CA GLY A 125 -8.34 1.76 14.82
C GLY A 125 -7.32 1.35 13.77
N GLU A 126 -6.56 0.27 14.00
CA GLU A 126 -5.76 -0.37 12.97
C GLU A 126 -6.69 -0.99 11.90
N SER A 127 -6.21 -1.09 10.66
CA SER A 127 -6.93 -1.83 9.62
C SER A 127 -6.01 -2.83 8.95
N LEU A 128 -6.45 -4.07 8.79
CA LEU A 128 -5.83 -5.10 7.97
C LEU A 128 -6.70 -5.31 6.73
N VAL A 129 -6.17 -4.98 5.55
CA VAL A 129 -6.85 -5.23 4.28
C VAL A 129 -6.14 -6.37 3.55
N THR A 130 -6.91 -7.37 3.17
CA THR A 130 -6.43 -8.56 2.45
C THR A 130 -6.59 -8.35 0.95
N PHE A 131 -5.54 -8.70 0.21
CA PHE A 131 -5.47 -8.67 -1.24
C PHE A 131 -5.00 -10.04 -1.76
N PRO A 132 -5.25 -10.38 -3.03
CA PRO A 132 -4.72 -11.61 -3.62
C PRO A 132 -3.18 -11.72 -3.55
N GLU A 133 -2.48 -10.58 -3.55
CA GLU A 133 -1.02 -10.50 -3.54
C GLU A 133 -0.40 -10.48 -2.12
N GLY A 134 -1.21 -10.27 -1.08
CA GLY A 134 -0.73 -10.11 0.29
C GLY A 134 -1.66 -9.28 1.15
N TYR A 135 -1.08 -8.51 2.07
CA TYR A 135 -1.82 -7.76 3.07
C TYR A 135 -1.30 -6.33 3.16
N ILE A 136 -2.15 -5.41 3.56
CA ILE A 136 -1.72 -4.08 3.98
C ILE A 136 -2.31 -3.80 5.34
N VAL A 137 -1.44 -3.45 6.29
CA VAL A 137 -1.82 -3.00 7.62
C VAL A 137 -1.63 -1.50 7.69
N ASN A 138 -2.65 -0.77 8.12
CA ASN A 138 -2.53 0.63 8.46
C ASN A 138 -2.63 0.80 9.98
N SER A 139 -1.61 1.37 10.59
CA SER A 139 -1.50 1.61 12.03
C SER A 139 -1.02 3.05 12.30
N ALA A 140 -1.23 3.57 13.51
CA ALA A 140 -0.81 4.92 13.83
C ALA A 140 0.72 5.06 13.86
N GLU A 141 1.41 4.01 14.33
CA GLU A 141 2.87 4.00 14.44
C GLU A 141 3.56 3.70 13.11
N GLY A 142 3.10 2.67 12.38
CA GLY A 142 3.72 2.23 11.14
C GLY A 142 3.14 2.87 9.87
N GLY A 143 1.98 3.52 9.94
CA GLY A 143 1.22 3.89 8.74
C GLY A 143 0.79 2.65 7.95
N ALA A 144 0.49 2.83 6.65
CA ALA A 144 0.13 1.76 5.74
C ALA A 144 1.37 0.99 5.25
N GLN A 145 1.53 -0.25 5.70
CA GLN A 145 2.65 -1.13 5.37
C GLN A 145 2.14 -2.41 4.69
N ALA A 146 2.75 -2.72 3.55
CA ALA A 146 2.49 -3.98 2.85
C ALA A 146 3.24 -5.13 3.54
N LEU A 147 2.58 -6.28 3.62
CA LEU A 147 3.21 -7.56 3.94
C LEU A 147 2.96 -8.52 2.78
N VAL A 148 4.04 -9.05 2.23
CA VAL A 148 4.02 -9.93 1.06
C VAL A 148 4.69 -11.26 1.36
N GLY A 149 4.40 -12.25 0.52
CA GLY A 149 5.07 -13.56 0.54
C GLY A 149 5.11 -14.21 1.92
N MET A 150 6.22 -14.88 2.21
CA MET A 150 6.37 -15.71 3.41
C MET A 150 6.42 -14.90 4.72
N ILE A 151 6.84 -13.63 4.68
CA ILE A 151 6.81 -12.76 5.87
C ILE A 151 5.37 -12.45 6.23
N GLY A 152 4.55 -12.02 5.26
CA GLY A 152 3.12 -11.78 5.48
C GLY A 152 2.36 -13.03 5.91
N GLU A 153 2.60 -14.16 5.25
CA GLU A 153 1.99 -15.44 5.65
C GLU A 153 2.38 -15.87 7.07
N THR A 154 3.63 -15.68 7.47
CA THR A 154 4.09 -15.98 8.84
C THR A 154 3.35 -15.10 9.85
N TRP A 155 3.29 -13.79 9.61
CA TRP A 155 2.62 -12.84 10.50
C TRP A 155 1.12 -13.15 10.67
N ILE A 156 0.41 -13.45 9.57
CA ILE A 156 -0.98 -13.90 9.64
C ILE A 156 -1.12 -15.22 10.40
N GLY A 157 -0.20 -16.17 10.18
CA GLY A 157 -0.13 -17.43 10.92
C GLY A 157 0.09 -17.25 12.42
N GLU A 158 0.76 -16.16 12.84
CA GLU A 158 0.94 -15.77 14.24
C GLU A 158 -0.26 -15.01 14.84
N GLY A 159 -1.29 -14.74 14.05
CA GLY A 159 -2.53 -14.08 14.52
C GLY A 159 -2.74 -12.66 13.98
N GLY A 160 -1.95 -12.22 13.00
CA GLY A 160 -2.17 -10.94 12.30
C GLY A 160 -2.16 -9.75 13.25
N LEU A 161 -3.25 -8.98 13.31
CA LEU A 161 -3.38 -7.82 14.22
C LEU A 161 -3.14 -8.17 15.71
N SER A 162 -3.25 -9.46 16.08
CA SER A 162 -2.96 -9.96 17.43
C SER A 162 -1.61 -10.68 17.56
N ALA A 163 -0.76 -10.67 16.53
CA ALA A 163 0.54 -11.34 16.54
C ALA A 163 1.46 -10.76 17.62
N ALA A 164 2.18 -11.62 18.33
CA ALA A 164 3.03 -11.21 19.45
C ALA A 164 4.21 -10.32 19.03
N VAL A 165 4.69 -10.45 17.79
CA VAL A 165 5.71 -9.58 17.19
C VAL A 165 5.18 -8.16 16.90
N GLY A 166 3.86 -7.98 16.95
CA GLY A 166 3.18 -6.69 16.82
C GLY A 166 2.85 -6.31 15.37
N LEU A 167 2.61 -5.01 15.14
CA LEU A 167 2.26 -4.46 13.82
C LEU A 167 3.50 -4.08 13.01
N PRO A 168 3.49 -4.13 11.67
CA PRO A 168 4.61 -3.70 10.85
C PRO A 168 4.88 -2.19 11.02
N THR A 169 6.14 -1.81 11.11
CA THR A 169 6.58 -0.40 11.29
C THR A 169 7.26 0.17 10.06
N GLY A 170 7.49 -0.66 9.04
CA GLY A 170 8.10 -0.25 7.79
C GLY A 170 7.95 -1.32 6.69
N PRO A 171 8.43 -1.03 5.48
CA PRO A 171 8.36 -1.96 4.36
C PRO A 171 9.31 -3.14 4.57
N GLU A 172 9.07 -4.22 3.82
CA GLU A 172 10.01 -5.33 3.70
C GLU A 172 11.31 -4.88 3.01
N GLU A 173 12.46 -5.28 3.56
CA GLU A 173 13.78 -4.97 3.06
C GLU A 173 14.51 -6.23 2.59
N ALA A 174 15.10 -6.16 1.41
CA ALA A 174 15.97 -7.22 0.90
C ALA A 174 17.31 -7.23 1.67
N THR A 175 17.77 -8.44 1.99
CA THR A 175 19.05 -8.71 2.64
C THR A 175 19.95 -9.52 1.71
N THR A 176 21.17 -9.86 2.15
CA THR A 176 22.09 -10.68 1.35
C THR A 176 21.55 -12.09 1.10
N ASN A 177 20.74 -12.63 2.02
CA ASN A 177 20.27 -14.01 2.00
C ASN A 177 18.74 -14.13 2.13
N GLY A 178 17.97 -13.09 1.81
CA GLY A 178 16.51 -13.15 1.86
C GLY A 178 15.88 -11.80 2.13
N TRP A 179 14.86 -11.77 2.98
CA TRP A 179 14.09 -10.56 3.28
C TRP A 179 13.81 -10.44 4.77
N THR A 180 13.60 -9.22 5.23
CA THR A 180 13.26 -8.92 6.62
C THR A 180 12.28 -7.75 6.69
N GLN A 181 11.44 -7.74 7.71
CA GLN A 181 10.53 -6.63 7.97
C GLN A 181 10.45 -6.35 9.47
N GLN A 182 10.46 -5.06 9.82
CA GLN A 182 10.38 -4.61 11.21
C GLN A 182 8.93 -4.52 11.68
N PHE A 183 8.73 -4.89 12.94
CA PHE A 183 7.46 -4.80 13.65
C PHE A 183 7.67 -4.10 14.99
N THR A 184 6.58 -3.60 15.57
CA THR A 184 6.59 -2.86 16.85
C THR A 184 7.24 -3.62 18.02
N SER A 185 7.18 -4.95 18.02
CA SER A 185 7.74 -5.80 19.09
C SER A 185 8.68 -6.90 18.58
N GLY A 186 9.26 -6.71 17.38
CA GLY A 186 10.24 -7.66 16.85
C GLY A 186 10.46 -7.54 15.36
N VAL A 187 10.98 -8.62 14.79
CA VAL A 187 11.37 -8.72 13.38
C VAL A 187 10.92 -10.07 12.85
N ILE A 188 10.35 -10.08 11.65
CA ILE A 188 10.17 -11.32 10.90
C ILE A 188 11.13 -11.30 9.71
N SER A 189 11.86 -12.40 9.53
CA SER A 189 12.74 -12.58 8.37
C SER A 189 12.43 -13.88 7.64
N TRP A 190 12.58 -13.87 6.32
CA TRP A 190 12.55 -15.06 5.46
C TRP A 190 13.91 -15.22 4.80
N LEU A 191 14.75 -16.09 5.37
CA LEU A 191 16.17 -16.16 5.06
C LEU A 191 16.57 -17.55 4.57
N ASP A 192 17.46 -17.60 3.58
CA ASP A 192 18.21 -18.78 3.18
C ASP A 192 19.23 -19.15 4.27
N ASP A 193 19.22 -20.42 4.65
CA ASP A 193 20.15 -21.01 5.63
C ASP A 193 21.55 -21.29 5.05
N GLY A 194 21.76 -20.94 3.78
CA GLY A 194 23.02 -21.14 3.04
C GLY A 194 23.09 -22.49 2.32
N SER A 195 22.05 -23.33 2.44
CA SER A 195 21.88 -24.55 1.66
C SER A 195 20.93 -24.38 0.46
N GLY A 196 20.37 -23.17 0.28
CA GLY A 196 19.30 -22.88 -0.67
C GLY A 196 17.91 -23.19 -0.09
N GLN A 197 17.80 -23.40 1.22
CA GLN A 197 16.54 -23.59 1.92
C GLN A 197 16.20 -22.33 2.70
N PHE A 198 15.02 -21.79 2.41
CA PHE A 198 14.51 -20.62 3.11
C PHE A 198 13.61 -21.03 4.28
N ALA A 199 13.71 -20.29 5.38
CA ALA A 199 12.89 -20.46 6.56
C ALA A 199 12.49 -19.11 7.16
N ALA A 200 11.33 -19.09 7.81
CA ALA A 200 10.85 -17.94 8.54
C ALA A 200 11.49 -17.95 9.93
N SER A 201 11.91 -16.77 10.38
CA SER A 201 12.38 -16.53 11.73
C SER A 201 11.61 -15.35 12.30
N VAL A 202 11.10 -15.49 13.52
CA VAL A 202 10.44 -14.43 14.27
C VAL A 202 11.31 -14.16 15.49
N GLU A 203 11.89 -12.96 15.54
CA GLU A 203 12.77 -12.53 16.63
C GLU A 203 12.07 -11.41 17.42
N PRO A 204 11.81 -11.59 18.73
CA PRO A 204 11.24 -10.54 19.55
C PRO A 204 12.26 -9.42 19.84
N ALA A 205 11.78 -8.19 19.98
CA ALA A 205 12.58 -7.01 20.35
C ALA A 205 12.94 -6.95 21.84
#